data_AF-A0A354MEB0-F1
#
_entry.id   AF-A0A354MEB0-F1
#
_cell.length_a   1.000
_cell.length_b   1.000
_cell.length_c   1.000
_cell.angle_alpha   90.00
_cell.angle_beta   90.00
_cell.angle_gamma   90.00
#
_symmetry.space_group_name_H-M   'P 1'
#
loop_
_entity.id
_entity.type
_entity.pdbx_description
1 polymer ?
#
loop_
_entity_poly.entity_id
_entity_poly.type
_entity_poly.pdbx_seq_one_letter_code
_entity_poly.pdbx_strand_id
1 'polypeptide(L)' 'MQQIGIIGNYIVIKDDKVKTLYGHCSKLLVKEGDRVEQGDEIAEVGETGKATGPHLHFEIIKEERVINPEYVMEF' A
#
# COMPACT_ATOMS: atom_id res chain seq x y z
N MET A 1 14.99 -0.15 0.71
CA MET A 1 13.75 -0.46 -0.03
C MET A 1 13.22 -1.75 0.54
N GLN A 2 12.03 -1.74 1.13
CA GLN A 2 11.46 -2.96 1.67
C GLN A 2 10.84 -3.74 0.50
N GLN A 3 11.24 -4.99 0.30
CA GLN A 3 10.71 -5.87 -0.75
C GLN A 3 10.42 -7.23 -0.12
N ILE A 4 9.15 -7.59 -0.01
CA ILE A 4 8.73 -8.97 0.24
C ILE A 4 8.50 -9.57 -1.14
N GLY A 5 9.13 -10.70 -1.45
CA GLY A 5 9.16 -11.24 -2.83
C GLY A 5 7.80 -11.38 -3.51
N ILE A 6 6.70 -11.47 -2.74
CA ILE A 6 5.33 -11.47 -3.24
C ILE A 6 4.85 -10.06 -3.56
N ILE A 7 4.96 -9.12 -2.62
CA ILE A 7 4.37 -7.78 -2.69
C ILE A 7 5.12 -6.82 -3.62
N GLY A 8 6.40 -7.07 -3.91
CA GLY A 8 7.19 -6.19 -4.77
C GLY A 8 7.55 -4.87 -4.06
N ASN A 9 7.56 -3.76 -4.81
CA ASN A 9 7.71 -2.44 -4.22
C ASN A 9 6.40 -2.04 -3.56
N TYR A 10 6.47 -1.51 -2.34
CA TYR A 10 5.29 -1.12 -1.61
C TYR A 10 5.49 0.10 -0.73
N ILE A 11 4.36 0.67 -0.33
CA ILE A 11 4.24 1.71 0.68
C ILE A 11 3.32 1.21 1.78
N VAL A 12 3.69 1.52 3.03
CA VAL A 12 2.78 1.43 4.17
C VAL A 12 2.57 2.84 4.70
N ILE A 13 1.32 3.29 4.67
CA ILE A 13 0.89 4.52 5.35
C ILE A 13 0.21 4.10 6.64
N LYS A 14 0.43 4.84 7.72
CA LYS A 14 -0.21 4.59 9.00
C LYS A 14 -0.68 5.88 9.64
N ASP A 15 -1.81 5.81 10.30
CA ASP A 15 -2.25 6.79 11.30
C ASP A 15 -2.39 6.10 12.67
N ASP A 16 -3.05 6.76 13.62
CA ASP A 16 -3.26 6.23 14.97
C ASP A 16 -4.26 5.06 15.02
N LYS A 17 -5.01 4.80 13.95
CA LYS A 17 -6.12 3.84 13.91
C LYS A 17 -5.81 2.63 13.02
N VAL A 18 -5.09 2.84 11.92
CA VAL A 18 -4.96 1.84 10.86
C VAL A 18 -3.64 1.99 10.09
N LYS A 19 -3.18 0.90 9.49
CA LYS A 19 -2.15 0.91 8.45
C LYS A 19 -2.77 0.50 7.13
N THR A 20 -2.36 1.11 6.04
CA THR A 20 -2.74 0.72 4.68
C THR A 20 -1.49 0.37 3.89
N LEU A 21 -1.51 -0.77 3.20
CA LEU A 21 -0.42 -1.22 2.34
C LEU A 21 -0.84 -1.10 0.88
N TYR A 22 0.06 -0.55 0.06
CA TYR A 22 -0.07 -0.44 -1.39
C TYR A 22 1.10 -1.17 -2.03
N GLY A 23 0.84 -2.30 -2.69
CA GLY A 23 1.83 -3.20 -3.27
C GLY A 23 1.86 -3.22 -4.79
N HIS A 24 2.82 -3.97 -5.34
CA HIS A 24 3.11 -4.12 -6.77
C HIS A 24 3.48 -2.83 -7.49
N CYS A 25 3.89 -1.78 -6.79
CA CYS A 25 4.15 -0.47 -7.39
C CYS A 25 5.31 -0.52 -8.41
N SER A 26 5.22 0.24 -9.50
CA SER A 26 6.32 0.42 -10.45
C SER A 26 7.33 1.45 -9.93
N LYS A 27 6.85 2.47 -9.22
CA LYS A 27 7.64 3.55 -8.65
C LYS A 27 7.04 4.05 -7.34
N LEU A 28 7.89 4.37 -6.38
CA LEU A 28 7.51 5.01 -5.12
C LEU A 28 7.82 6.52 -5.23
N LEU A 29 6.87 7.37 -4.88
CA LEU A 29 6.99 8.84 -4.96
C LEU A 29 7.31 9.47 -3.61
N VAL A 30 7.14 8.71 -2.53
CA VAL A 30 7.46 9.09 -1.15
C VAL A 30 8.49 8.14 -0.54
N LYS A 31 9.12 8.57 0.55
CA LYS A 31 10.10 7.78 1.31
C LYS A 31 9.66 7.61 2.76
N GLU A 32 10.32 6.68 3.44
CA GLU A 32 10.08 6.43 4.86
C GLU A 32 10.28 7.70 5.69
N GLY A 33 9.28 8.02 6.52
CA GLY A 33 9.27 9.22 7.37
C GLY A 33 8.54 10.43 6.78
N ASP A 34 8.20 10.41 5.49
CA ASP A 34 7.37 11.47 4.90
C ASP A 34 5.97 11.47 5.51
N ARG A 35 5.40 12.66 5.71
CA ARG A 35 3.98 12.85 6.01
C ARG A 35 3.24 13.03 4.70
N VAL A 36 2.09 12.39 4.60
CA VAL A 36 1.19 12.45 3.44
C VAL A 36 -0.22 12.76 3.91
N GLU A 37 -1.00 13.41 3.07
CA GLU A 37 -2.40 13.73 3.28
C GLU A 37 -3.28 12.99 2.27
N GLN A 38 -4.58 12.93 2.55
CA GLN A 38 -5.53 12.33 1.62
C GLN A 38 -5.52 13.11 0.30
N GLY A 39 -5.30 12.39 -0.81
CA GLY A 39 -5.21 12.97 -2.15
C GLY A 39 -3.79 13.10 -2.70
N ASP A 40 -2.77 12.90 -1.86
CA ASP A 40 -1.38 12.90 -2.32
C ASP A 40 -1.07 11.69 -3.22
N GLU A 41 -0.28 11.94 -4.27
CA GLU A 41 0.29 10.86 -5.08
C GLU A 41 1.47 10.21 -4.34
N ILE A 42 1.32 8.94 -3.99
CA ILE A 42 2.32 8.21 -3.18
C ILE A 42 3.14 7.20 -4.00
N ALA A 43 2.58 6.65 -5.06
CA ALA A 43 3.20 5.65 -5.92
C ALA A 43 2.49 5.53 -7.26
N GLU A 44 3.18 4.94 -8.24
CA GLU A 44 2.62 4.52 -9.53
C GLU A 44 2.33 3.01 -9.50
N VAL A 45 1.16 2.59 -10.01
CA VAL A 45 0.79 1.16 -10.15
C VAL A 45 1.79 0.45 -11.07
N GLY A 46 2.05 -0.82 -10.79
CA GLY A 46 2.95 -1.63 -11.59
C GLY A 46 2.68 -3.12 -11.46
N GLU A 47 3.72 -3.90 -11.72
CA GLU A 47 3.70 -5.37 -11.71
C GLU A 47 4.93 -5.95 -10.99
N THR A 48 5.48 -5.22 -10.01
CA THR A 48 6.66 -5.71 -9.28
C THR A 48 6.30 -6.82 -8.28
N GLY A 49 7.25 -7.69 -7.96
CA GLY A 49 7.00 -8.85 -7.10
C GLY A 49 6.34 -10.01 -7.86
N LYS A 50 5.39 -10.70 -7.22
CA LYS A 50 4.67 -11.85 -7.81
C LYS A 50 3.33 -11.41 -8.39
N ALA A 51 3.36 -10.46 -9.32
CA ALA A 51 2.20 -10.02 -10.08
C ALA A 51 2.13 -10.73 -11.45
N THR A 52 0.93 -10.97 -11.97
CA THR A 52 0.71 -11.53 -13.33
C THR A 52 0.42 -10.47 -14.38
N GLY A 53 0.36 -9.20 -13.97
CA GLY A 53 0.16 -8.02 -14.80
C GLY A 53 -0.08 -6.79 -13.92
N PRO A 54 -0.22 -5.57 -14.50
CA PRO A 54 -0.36 -4.34 -13.73
C PRO A 54 -1.65 -4.29 -12.91
N HIS A 55 -1.53 -4.24 -11.59
CA HIS A 55 -2.65 -4.08 -10.66
C HIS A 55 -2.19 -3.57 -9.30
N LEU A 56 -3.14 -3.11 -8.48
CA LEU A 56 -2.88 -2.71 -7.10
C LEU A 56 -3.17 -3.89 -6.15
N HIS A 57 -2.21 -4.22 -5.30
CA HIS A 57 -2.47 -5.00 -4.08
C HIS A 57 -2.71 -4.03 -2.93
N PHE A 58 -3.88 -4.09 -2.30
CA PHE A 58 -4.27 -3.16 -1.24
C PHE A 58 -4.68 -3.92 0.02
N GLU A 59 -4.13 -3.52 1.17
CA GLU A 59 -4.51 -4.06 2.47
C GLU A 59 -4.88 -2.94 3.44
N ILE A 60 -5.88 -3.23 4.28
CA ILE A 60 -6.15 -2.46 5.50
C ILE A 60 -5.76 -3.34 6.68
N ILE A 61 -4.89 -2.82 7.55
CA ILE A 61 -4.36 -3.52 8.72
C ILE A 61 -4.79 -2.75 9.97
N LYS A 62 -5.66 -3.36 10.77
CA LYS A 62 -6.14 -2.81 12.04
C LYS A 62 -5.80 -3.78 13.16
N GLU A 63 -5.22 -3.29 14.25
CA GLU A 63 -4.83 -4.12 15.41
C GLU A 63 -4.00 -5.36 15.00
N GLU A 64 -3.03 -5.15 14.10
CA GLU A 64 -2.15 -6.20 13.54
C GLU A 64 -2.87 -7.31 12.76
N ARG A 65 -4.12 -7.07 12.33
CA ARG A 65 -4.89 -7.98 11.47
C ARG A 65 -5.24 -7.31 10.15
N VAL A 66 -4.99 -8.03 9.06
CA VAL A 66 -5.53 -7.67 7.74
C VAL A 66 -7.05 -7.88 7.78
N ILE A 67 -7.81 -6.86 7.41
CA ILE A 67 -9.27 -6.88 7.37
C ILE A 67 -9.77 -6.64 5.94
N ASN A 68 -10.97 -7.14 5.62
CA ASN A 68 -11.60 -6.85 4.33
C ASN A 68 -11.85 -5.34 4.21
N PRO A 69 -11.30 -4.66 3.19
CA PRO A 69 -11.50 -3.22 3.01
C PRO A 69 -12.97 -2.79 2.86
N GLU A 70 -13.84 -3.67 2.37
CA GLU A 70 -15.28 -3.40 2.22
C GLU A 70 -15.98 -3.11 3.57
N TYR A 71 -15.39 -3.51 4.70
CA TYR A 71 -15.96 -3.22 6.02
C TYR A 71 -15.64 -1.80 6.52
N VAL A 72 -14.76 -1.07 5.83
CA VAL A 72 -14.21 0.19 6.33
C VAL A 72 -14.32 1.32 5.30
N MET A 73 -14.28 0.99 4.01
CA MET A 73 -14.43 1.97 2.94
C MET A 73 -15.91 2.14 2.60
N GLU A 74 -16.40 3.37 2.75
CA GLU A 74 -17.67 3.80 2.17
C GLU A 74 -17.37 4.43 0.79
N PHE A 75 -18.17 4.08 -0.22
CA PHE A 75 -18.06 4.60 -1.59
C PHE A 75 -19.16 5.62 -1.88
#